data_AF-A0A2N8KZM4-F1
#
_entry.id   AF-A0A2N8KZM4-F1
#
_cell.length_a   1.000
_cell.length_b   1.000
_cell.length_c   1.000
_cell.angle_alpha   90.00
_cell.angle_beta   90.00
_cell.angle_gamma   90.00
#
_symmetry.space_group_name_H-M   'P 1'
#
loop_
_entity.id
_entity.type
_entity.pdbx_description
1 polymer ?
#
loop_
_entity_poly.entity_id
_entity_poly.type
_entity_poly.pdbx_seq_one_letter_code
_entity_poly.pdbx_strand_id
1 'polypeptide(L)'
;MIIVTTSFSLPRPLSGEEARQIFLSTAPKYLGVPGLLRKHYVLSEDGQTAGGVYLWNSRAEAESMYTEAWRVFVREKYQTEPVVRYFESAVTVDNGSNQISA
;
A
#
# COMPACT_ATOMS: atom_id res chain seq x y z
N MET A 1 0.77 -14.76 7.02
CA MET A 1 0.40 -13.33 6.85
C MET A 1 -0.02 -13.07 5.41
N ILE A 2 -0.63 -11.93 5.10
CA ILE A 2 -0.94 -11.54 3.71
C ILE A 2 -0.14 -10.30 3.32
N ILE A 3 0.49 -10.34 2.15
CA ILE A 3 1.06 -9.16 1.51
C ILE A 3 0.05 -8.67 0.48
N VAL A 4 -0.26 -7.37 0.53
CA VAL A 4 -1.05 -6.72 -0.52
C VAL A 4 -0.20 -5.68 -1.20
N THR A 5 -0.29 -5.61 -2.53
CA THR A 5 0.26 -4.49 -3.30
C THR A 5 -0.88 -3.71 -3.94
N THR A 6 -0.77 -2.38 -3.89
CA THR A 6 -1.65 -1.49 -4.64
C THR A 6 -0.81 -0.69 -5.62
N SER A 7 -1.25 -0.58 -6.87
CA SER A 7 -0.57 0.23 -7.89
C SER A 7 -1.55 1.16 -8.60
N PHE A 8 -1.12 2.39 -8.84
CA PHE A 8 -1.87 3.48 -9.45
C PHE A 8 -1.05 4.01 -10.63
N SER A 9 -1.54 3.86 -11.86
CA SER A 9 -0.91 4.45 -13.04
C SER A 9 -1.29 5.92 -13.11
N LEU A 10 -0.34 6.78 -12.75
CA LEU A 10 -0.57 8.22 -12.61
C LEU A 10 -0.77 8.85 -14.00
N PRO A 11 -1.53 9.96 -14.13
CA PRO A 11 -1.68 10.67 -15.40
C PRO A 11 -0.39 11.40 -15.82
N ARG A 12 0.48 11.70 -14.86
CA ARG A 12 1.82 12.24 -15.08
C ARG A 12 2.80 11.69 -14.04
N PRO A 13 4.10 11.65 -14.34
CA PRO A 13 5.11 11.38 -13.34
C PRO A 13 5.06 12.35 -12.16
N LEU A 14 5.31 11.83 -10.96
CA LEU A 14 5.58 12.61 -9.76
C LEU A 14 7.07 12.59 -9.45
N SER A 15 7.58 13.71 -8.96
CA SER A 15 8.86 13.73 -8.25
C SER A 15 8.75 13.03 -6.89
N GLY A 16 9.88 12.59 -6.34
CA GLY A 16 9.92 12.02 -4.99
C GLY A 16 9.38 12.97 -3.92
N GLU A 17 9.58 14.28 -4.07
CA GLU A 17 9.07 15.27 -3.11
C GLU A 17 7.55 15.43 -3.20
N GLU A 18 6.99 15.58 -4.41
CA GLU A 18 5.52 15.61 -4.60
C GLU A 18 4.86 14.35 -4.03
N ALA A 19 5.44 13.19 -4.33
CA ALA A 19 4.96 11.92 -3.82
C ALA A 19 5.02 11.88 -2.28
N ARG A 20 6.12 12.30 -1.67
CA ARG A 20 6.26 12.37 -0.20
C ARG A 20 5.17 13.23 0.43
N GLN A 21 4.91 14.42 -0.10
CA GLN A 21 3.86 15.31 0.40
C GLN A 21 2.47 14.68 0.28
N ILE A 22 2.18 14.07 -0.88
CA ILE A 22 0.93 13.35 -1.11
C ILE A 22 0.79 12.18 -0.12
N PHE A 23 1.83 11.37 0.06
CA PHE A 23 1.81 10.20 0.94
C PHE A 23 1.60 10.59 2.40
N LEU A 24 2.30 11.61 2.89
CA LEU A 24 2.12 12.16 4.23
C LEU A 24 0.68 12.64 4.48
N SER A 25 0.03 13.24 3.48
CA SER A 25 -1.37 13.67 3.60
C SER A 25 -2.37 12.51 3.76
N THR A 26 -1.98 11.29 3.35
CA THR A 26 -2.86 10.11 3.40
C THR A 26 -2.46 9.09 4.46
N ALA A 27 -1.22 9.15 4.96
CA ALA A 27 -0.68 8.23 5.96
C ALA A 27 -1.52 8.12 7.25
N PRO A 28 -2.07 9.21 7.83
CA PRO A 28 -2.88 9.12 9.03
C PRO A 28 -4.10 8.20 8.91
N LYS A 29 -4.66 8.01 7.71
CA LYS A 29 -5.81 7.12 7.46
C LYS A 29 -5.50 5.63 7.74
N TYR A 30 -4.23 5.25 7.74
CA TYR A 30 -3.79 3.87 7.89
C TYR A 30 -3.32 3.57 9.32
N LEU A 31 -3.16 4.58 10.16
CA LEU A 31 -2.77 4.39 11.55
C LEU A 31 -3.93 3.76 12.33
N GLY A 32 -3.66 2.66 13.05
CA GLY A 32 -4.65 1.97 13.86
C GLY A 32 -5.67 1.14 13.07
N VAL A 33 -5.50 0.95 11.76
CA VAL A 33 -6.35 0.04 10.98
C VAL A 33 -6.17 -1.40 11.48
N PRO A 34 -7.24 -2.09 11.91
CA PRO A 34 -7.14 -3.44 12.46
C PRO A 34 -6.44 -4.40 11.49
N GLY A 35 -5.46 -5.15 11.99
CA GLY A 35 -4.73 -6.14 11.21
C GLY A 35 -3.65 -5.58 10.27
N LEU A 36 -3.55 -4.26 10.07
CA LEU A 36 -2.48 -3.67 9.28
C LEU A 36 -1.20 -3.59 10.11
N LEU A 37 -0.24 -4.45 9.81
CA LEU A 37 1.04 -4.52 10.51
C LEU A 37 2.01 -3.44 10.01
N ARG A 38 2.04 -3.23 8.69
CA ARG A 38 2.92 -2.25 8.06
C ARG A 38 2.39 -1.82 6.71
N LYS A 39 2.61 -0.54 6.37
CA LYS A 39 2.42 0.00 5.03
C LYS A 39 3.67 0.74 4.59
N HIS A 40 4.16 0.42 3.40
CA HIS A 40 5.14 1.22 2.69
C HIS A 40 4.46 1.91 1.52
N TYR A 41 4.65 3.21 1.38
CA TYR A 41 4.31 3.91 0.15
C TYR A 41 5.43 3.69 -0.86
N VAL A 42 5.07 3.51 -2.12
CA VAL A 42 6.03 3.29 -3.19
C VAL A 42 5.75 4.23 -4.35
N LEU A 43 6.82 4.66 -5.00
CA LEU A 43 6.83 5.39 -6.26
C LEU A 43 7.85 4.68 -7.16
N SER A 44 7.50 4.42 -8.41
CA SER A 44 8.44 3.88 -9.40
C SER A 44 9.55 4.89 -9.70
N GLU A 45 10.69 4.40 -10.20
CA GLU A 45 11.85 5.25 -10.51
C GLU A 45 11.53 6.33 -11.55
N ASP A 46 10.65 6.03 -12.52
CA ASP A 46 10.16 6.97 -13.52
C ASP A 46 9.04 7.90 -13.01
N GLY A 47 8.59 7.73 -11.77
CA GLY A 47 7.52 8.51 -11.15
C GLY A 47 6.11 8.20 -11.68
N GLN A 48 5.94 7.27 -12.62
CA GLN A 48 4.67 7.02 -13.32
C GLN A 48 3.70 6.12 -12.54
N THR A 49 4.22 5.33 -11.60
CA THR A 49 3.43 4.41 -10.77
C THR A 49 3.61 4.77 -9.30
N ALA A 50 2.51 5.15 -8.65
CA ALA A 50 2.45 5.24 -7.19
C ALA A 50 1.73 4.03 -6.61
N GLY A 51 1.88 3.78 -5.31
CA GLY A 51 1.25 2.63 -4.72
C GLY A 51 1.55 2.42 -3.25
N GLY A 52 1.34 1.18 -2.82
CA GLY A 52 1.76 0.75 -1.51
C GLY A 52 1.95 -0.76 -1.41
N VAL A 53 2.82 -1.15 -0.47
CA VAL A 53 3.02 -2.54 -0.04
C VAL A 53 2.54 -2.64 1.40
N TYR A 54 1.66 -3.58 1.66
CA TYR A 54 0.98 -3.74 2.93
C TYR A 54 1.25 -5.13 3.48
N LEU A 55 1.59 -5.21 4.76
CA LEU A 55 1.67 -6.45 5.52
C LEU A 55 0.46 -6.51 6.43
N TRP A 56 -0.38 -7.52 6.22
CA TRP A 56 -1.62 -7.76 6.94
C TRP A 56 -1.54 -9.05 7.74
N ASN A 57 -2.17 -9.04 8.91
CA ASN A 57 -2.29 -10.21 9.76
C ASN A 57 -3.11 -11.32 9.07
N SER A 58 -4.25 -10.98 8.46
CA SER A 58 -5.10 -11.93 7.72
C SER A 58 -5.66 -11.35 6.42
N ARG A 59 -6.20 -12.25 5.57
CA ARG A 59 -6.86 -11.86 4.32
C ARG A 59 -8.15 -11.08 4.55
N ALA A 60 -8.95 -11.48 5.53
CA ALA A 60 -10.23 -10.83 5.84
C ALA A 60 -10.03 -9.39 6.33
N GLU A 61 -9.00 -9.14 7.16
CA GLU A 61 -8.63 -7.79 7.60
C GLU A 61 -8.15 -6.92 6.43
N ALA A 62 -7.38 -7.50 5.50
CA ALA A 62 -6.97 -6.81 4.28
C ALA A 62 -8.18 -6.45 3.39
N GLU A 63 -9.08 -7.40 3.11
CA GLU A 63 -10.26 -7.20 2.27
C GLU A 63 -11.23 -6.16 2.86
N SER A 64 -11.28 -6.04 4.19
CA SER A 64 -12.06 -5.00 4.89
C SER A 64 -11.57 -3.57 4.61
N MET A 65 -10.31 -3.40 4.17
CA MET A 65 -9.74 -2.12 3.80
C MET A 65 -10.09 -1.71 2.35
N TYR A 66 -9.99 -2.65 1.41
CA TYR A 66 -10.08 -2.36 -0.04
C TYR A 66 -11.53 -2.33 -0.55
N THR A 67 -12.36 -1.55 0.14
CA THR A 67 -13.78 -1.34 -0.17
C THR A 67 -13.98 -0.39 -1.37
N GLU A 68 -15.21 -0.29 -1.86
CA GLU A 68 -15.55 0.68 -2.91
C GLU A 68 -15.26 2.13 -2.49
N ALA A 69 -15.51 2.49 -1.22
CA ALA A 69 -15.18 3.81 -0.69
C ALA A 69 -13.67 4.09 -0.76
N TRP A 70 -12.83 3.08 -0.51
CA TRP A 70 -11.38 3.20 -0.68
C TRP A 70 -11.01 3.40 -2.16
N ARG A 71 -11.66 2.68 -3.09
CA ARG A 71 -11.41 2.84 -4.54
C ARG A 71 -11.79 4.24 -5.02
N VAL A 72 -12.94 4.76 -4.58
CA VAL A 72 -13.37 6.14 -4.86
C VAL A 72 -12.35 7.14 -4.35
N PHE A 73 -11.91 7.00 -3.09
CA PHE A 73 -10.88 7.87 -2.53
C PHE A 73 -9.57 7.85 -3.35
N VAL A 74 -9.13 6.67 -3.79
CA VAL A 74 -7.94 6.55 -4.63
C VAL A 74 -8.14 7.21 -5.98
N ARG A 75 -9.28 7.00 -6.64
CA ARG A 75 -9.61 7.65 -7.92
C ARG A 75 -9.59 9.16 -7.81
N GLU A 76 -10.22 9.72 -6.78
CA GLU A 76 -10.22 11.17 -6.55
C GLU A 76 -8.82 11.72 -6.31
N LYS A 77 -7.98 10.98 -5.57
CA LYS A 77 -6.65 11.44 -5.18
C LYS A 77 -5.61 11.29 -6.31
N TYR A 78 -5.66 10.19 -7.06
CA TYR A 78 -4.62 9.80 -8.03
C TYR A 78 -5.12 9.79 -9.48
N GLN A 79 -6.40 10.09 -9.71
CA GLN A 79 -7.03 10.21 -11.04
C GLN A 79 -6.90 8.94 -11.90
N THR A 80 -6.91 7.77 -11.24
CA THR A 80 -6.73 6.48 -11.90
C THR A 80 -7.39 5.36 -11.08
N GLU A 81 -7.69 4.25 -11.73
CA GLU A 81 -8.23 3.07 -11.05
C GLU A 81 -7.13 2.31 -10.31
N PRO A 82 -7.34 1.94 -9.03
CA PRO A 82 -6.39 1.12 -8.32
C PRO A 82 -6.41 -0.34 -8.79
N VAL A 83 -5.22 -0.91 -8.93
CA VAL A 83 -5.05 -2.36 -8.99
C VAL A 83 -4.60 -2.85 -7.62
N VAL A 84 -5.31 -3.84 -7.06
CA VAL A 84 -5.01 -4.48 -5.78
C VAL A 84 -4.65 -5.94 -6.04
N ARG A 85 -3.51 -6.41 -5.54
CA ARG A 85 -3.07 -7.80 -5.65
C ARG A 85 -2.74 -8.36 -4.27
N TYR A 86 -3.19 -9.59 -4.02
CA TYR A 86 -3.01 -10.29 -2.76
C TYR A 86 -2.02 -11.43 -2.94
N PHE A 87 -1.14 -11.61 -1.96
CA PHE A 87 -0.15 -12.65 -1.92
C PHE A 87 -0.12 -13.27 -0.54
N GLU A 88 -0.07 -14.59 -0.49
CA GLU A 88 0.28 -15.30 0.73
C GLU A 88 1.79 -15.24 0.89
N SER A 89 2.27 -14.83 2.08
CA SER A 89 3.67 -14.94 2.44
C SER A 89 3.82 -16.14 3.36
N ALA A 90 4.35 -17.23 2.80
CA ALA A 90 4.61 -18.47 3.49
C ALA A 90 5.89 -18.42 4.34
N VAL A 91 6.81 -17.49 4.04
CA VAL A 91 8.03 -17.25 4.81
C VAL A 91 8.36 -15.76 4.75
N THR A 92 8.84 -15.19 5.85
CA THR A 92 9.39 -13.85 5.94
C THR A 92 10.76 -13.86 6.60
N VAL A 93 11.69 -13.09 6.04
CA VAL A 93 13.02 -12.84 6.59
C VAL A 93 13.06 -11.39 7.07
N ASP A 94 13.26 -11.18 8.37
CA ASP A 94 13.40 -9.85 8.98
C ASP A 94 14.80 -9.69 9.55
N ASN A 95 15.68 -9.04 8.77
CA ASN A 95 17.04 -8.72 9.20
C ASN A 95 17.09 -7.68 10.32
N GLY A 96 16.06 -6.84 10.48
CA GLY A 96 15.99 -5.84 11.55
C GLY A 96 15.80 -6.47 12.93
N SER A 97 15.08 -7.59 13.00
CA SER A 97 14.93 -8.40 14.21
C SER A 97 15.78 -9.68 14.23
N ASN A 98 16.56 -9.95 13.17
CA ASN A 98 17.30 -11.19 12.95
C ASN A 98 16.44 -12.46 13.10
N GLN A 99 15.28 -12.48 12.43
CA GLN A 99 14.31 -13.58 12.52
C GLN A 99 13.86 -14.08 11.15
N ILE A 100 13.47 -15.35 11.11
CA ILE A 100 12.73 -15.97 10.02
C ILE A 100 11.42 -16.51 10.60
N SER A 101 10.30 -16.17 9.97
CA SER A 101 8.96 -16.66 10.33
C SER A 101 8.31 -17.36 9.14
N ALA A 102 7.52 -18.39 9.41
CA ALA A 102 6.70 -19.11 8.43
C ALA A 102 5.23 -18.98 8.81
#